data_AF-A0A957YUH2-F1
#
_entry.id   AF-A0A957YUH2-F1
#
_cell.length_a   1.000
_cell.length_b   1.000
_cell.length_c   1.000
_cell.angle_alpha   90.00
_cell.angle_beta   90.00
_cell.angle_gamma   90.00
#
_symmetry.space_group_name_H-M   'P 1'
#
loop_
_entity.id
_entity.type
_entity.pdbx_description
1 polymer ?
#
loop_
_entity_poly.entity_id
_entity_poly.type
_entity_poly.pdbx_seq_one_letter_code
_entity_poly.pdbx_strand_id
1 'polypeptide(L)' 'TDYPDEFVTVHMNTELRQRHYVVELDEDVVITLRKLASKKGVAVRKLASELLRDRLLAV' A
#
# COMPACT_ATOMS: atom_id res chain seq x y z
N THR A 1 27.19 14.20 -23.84
CA THR A 1 26.61 12.94 -23.38
C THR A 1 27.74 12.22 -22.68
N ASP A 2 27.94 12.52 -21.40
CA ASP A 2 29.09 12.05 -20.62
C ASP A 2 28.59 10.96 -19.68
N TYR A 3 28.30 9.80 -20.26
CA TYR A 3 28.03 8.59 -19.50
C TYR A 3 29.23 7.67 -19.75
N PRO A 4 29.99 7.31 -18.71
CA PRO A 4 31.09 6.37 -18.87
C PRO A 4 30.52 5.04 -19.35
N ASP A 5 31.12 4.46 -20.39
CA ASP A 5 30.72 3.19 -21.03
C ASP A 5 30.86 1.96 -20.10
N GLU A 6 31.10 2.17 -18.81
CA GLU A 6 31.33 1.14 -17.80
C GLU A 6 30.15 1.05 -16.83
N PHE A 7 29.46 -0.09 -16.89
CA PHE A 7 28.48 -0.46 -15.87
C PHE A 7 29.20 -1.05 -14.66
N VAL A 8 29.07 -0.41 -13.50
CA VAL A 8 29.57 -0.92 -12.22
C VAL A 8 28.44 -1.61 -11.47
N THR A 9 28.62 -2.89 -11.13
CA THR A 9 27.68 -3.64 -10.29
C THR A 9 27.73 -3.11 -8.86
N VAL A 10 26.64 -2.50 -8.40
CA VAL A 10 26.51 -2.03 -7.02
C VAL A 10 25.68 -3.03 -6.23
N HIS A 11 26.25 -3.57 -5.14
CA HIS A 11 25.50 -4.43 -4.23
C HIS A 11 24.48 -3.60 -3.44
N MET A 12 23.20 -3.76 -3.79
CA MET A 12 22.09 -3.06 -3.15
C MET A 12 21.39 -3.99 -2.16
N ASN A 13 21.54 -3.73 -0.86
CA ASN A 13 20.76 -4.41 0.18
C ASN A 13 19.33 -3.88 0.15
N THR A 14 18.45 -4.50 -0.64
CA THR A 14 17.03 -4.14 -0.70
C THR A 14 16.15 -5.34 -0.38
N GLU A 15 15.20 -5.12 0.51
CA GLU A 15 14.13 -6.06 0.79
C GLU A 15 12.97 -5.72 -0.15
N LEU A 16 12.61 -6.66 -1.03
CA LEU A 16 11.41 -6.58 -1.85
C LEU A 16 10.18 -6.71 -0.94
N ARG A 17 9.73 -5.57 -0.37
CA ARG A 17 8.49 -5.51 0.40
C ARG A 17 7.29 -5.56 -0.54
N GLN A 18 7.06 -6.72 -1.15
CA GLN A 18 5.81 -6.93 -1.86
C GLN A 18 4.67 -6.97 -0.86
N ARG A 19 3.68 -6.11 -1.11
CA ARG A 19 2.25 -6.45 -1.25
C ARG A 19 1.46 -5.15 -1.42
N HIS A 20 1.71 -4.45 -2.53
CA HIS A 20 0.76 -3.46 -3.03
C HIS A 20 -0.30 -4.24 -3.80
N TYR A 21 -1.47 -4.39 -3.17
CA TYR A 21 -2.64 -4.98 -3.80
C TYR A 21 -3.51 -3.84 -4.31
N VAL A 22 -3.91 -3.93 -5.57
CA VAL A 22 -4.99 -3.11 -6.11
C VAL A 22 -6.27 -3.86 -5.81
N VAL A 23 -7.19 -3.19 -5.12
CA VAL A 23 -8.51 -3.74 -4.79
C VAL A 23 -9.53 -2.82 -5.43
N GLU A 24 -10.32 -3.38 -6.33
CA GLU A 24 -11.47 -2.68 -6.90
C GLU A 24 -12.58 -2.62 -5.85
N LEU A 25 -13.10 -1.42 -5.61
CA LEU A 25 -14.13 -1.14 -4.62
C LEU A 25 -15.18 -0.26 -5.27
N ASP A 26 -16.44 -0.50 -4.92
CA ASP A 26 -17.53 0.38 -5.32
C ASP A 26 -17.33 1.80 -4.75
N GLU A 27 -17.81 2.80 -5.48
CA GLU A 27 -17.58 4.21 -5.17
C GLU A 27 -18.13 4.61 -3.78
N ASP A 28 -19.31 4.10 -3.43
CA ASP A 28 -19.97 4.33 -2.14
C ASP A 28 -19.16 3.77 -0.96
N VAL A 29 -18.52 2.61 -1.15
CA VAL A 29 -17.60 2.00 -0.19
C VAL A 29 -16.37 2.88 0.00
N VAL A 30 -15.81 3.42 -1.09
CA VAL A 30 -14.65 4.33 -1.04
C VAL A 30 -15.00 5.62 -0.29
N ILE A 31 -16.18 6.21 -0.55
CA ILE A 31 -16.65 7.42 0.14
C ILE A 31 -16.77 7.15 1.64
N THR A 32 -17.35 6.01 2.02
CA THR A 32 -17.54 5.63 3.42
C THR A 32 -16.21 5.40 4.13
N LEU A 33 -15.27 4.68 3.51
CA LEU A 33 -13.93 4.46 4.02
C LEU A 33 -13.17 5.77 4.25
N ARG A 34 -13.27 6.73 3.31
CA ARG A 34 -12.66 8.06 3.45
C ARG A 34 -13.22 8.81 4.65
N LYS A 35 -14.55 8.87 4.80
CA LYS A 35 -15.19 9.54 5.95
C LYS A 35 -14.75 8.93 7.28
N LEU A 36 -14.70 7.60 7.37
CA LEU A 36 -14.27 6.90 8.58
C LEU A 36 -12.79 7.14 8.89
N ALA A 37 -11.94 7.11 7.87
CA ALA A 37 -10.50 7.36 8.00
C ALA A 37 -10.24 8.81 8.47
N SER A 38 -10.93 9.79 7.88
CA SER A 38 -10.86 11.19 8.31
C SER A 38 -11.32 11.38 9.76
N LYS A 39 -12.45 10.75 10.15
CA LYS A 39 -12.95 10.82 11.53
C LYS A 39 -11.97 10.22 12.55
N LYS A 40 -11.25 9.17 12.16
CA LYS A 40 -10.24 8.50 12.99
C LYS A 40 -8.84 9.14 12.90
N GLY A 41 -8.62 10.11 12.02
CA GLY A 41 -7.31 10.73 11.79
C GLY A 41 -6.26 9.76 11.23
N VAL A 42 -6.67 8.72 10.51
CA VAL A 42 -5.76 7.71 9.93
C VAL A 42 -5.83 7.70 8.41
N ALA A 43 -4.80 7.17 7.75
CA ALA A 43 -4.82 6.98 6.31
C ALA A 43 -5.84 5.91 5.89
N VAL A 44 -6.53 6.14 4.77
CA VAL A 44 -7.52 5.20 4.19
C VAL A 44 -6.93 3.81 3.99
N ARG A 45 -5.69 3.72 3.47
CA ARG A 45 -4.97 2.44 3.30
C ARG A 45 -4.80 1.68 4.62
N LYS A 46 -4.50 2.40 5.71
CA LYS A 46 -4.29 1.81 7.03
C LYS A 46 -5.61 1.22 7.54
N LEU A 47 -6.68 2.01 7.47
CA LEU A 47 -8.02 1.56 7.86
C LEU A 47 -8.50 0.35 7.03
N ALA A 48 -8.33 0.39 5.71
CA ALA A 48 -8.70 -0.72 4.84
C ALA A 48 -7.89 -1.99 5.15
N SER A 49 -6.60 -1.86 5.42
CA SER A 49 -5.74 -3.00 5.78
C SER A 49 -6.11 -3.61 7.14
N GLU A 50 -6.47 -2.78 8.12
CA GLU A 50 -6.94 -3.23 9.44
C GLU A 50 -8.25 -4.02 9.29
N LEU A 51 -9.24 -3.47 8.59
CA LEU A 51 -10.52 -4.15 8.34
C LEU A 51 -10.34 -5.49 7.60
N LEU A 52 -9.45 -5.53 6.60
CA LEU A 52 -9.16 -6.75 5.87
C LEU A 52 -8.50 -7.81 6.78
N ARG A 53 -7.57 -7.39 7.64
CA ARG A 53 -6.93 -8.29 8.61
C ARG A 53 -7.91 -8.82 9.62
N ASP A 54 -8.77 -7.97 10.18
CA ASP A 54 -9.80 -8.37 11.14
C ASP A 54 -10.72 -9.42 10.53
N ARG A 55 -11.08 -9.27 9.25
CA ARG A 55 -11.92 -10.24 8.53
C ARG A 55 -11.22 -11.57 8.27
N LEU A 56 -9.92 -11.54 7.99
CA LEU A 56 -9.13 -12.75 7.71
C LEU A 56 -8.73 -13.52 8.98
N LEU A 57 -8.59 -12.83 10.12
CA LEU A 57 -8.25 -13.42 11.42
C LEU A 57 -9.48 -13.87 12.21
N ALA A 58 -10.68 -13.43 11.84
CA ALA A 58 -11.96 -13.90 12.40
C ALA A 58 -12.44 -15.24 11.80
N VAL A 59 -11.56 -15.96 11.11
CA VAL A 59 -11.75 -17.30 10.52
C VAL A 59 -10.94 -18.29 11.34
#